data_AF-C0XQG5-F1
#
_entry.id   AF-C0XQG5-F1
#
_cell.length_a   1.000
_cell.length_b   1.000
_cell.length_c   1.000
_cell.angle_alpha   90.00
_cell.angle_beta   90.00
_cell.angle_gamma   90.00
#
_symmetry.space_group_name_H-M   'P 1'
#
loop_
_entity.id
_entity.type
_entity.pdbx_description
1 polymer ?
#
loop_
_entity_poly.entity_id
_entity_poly.type
_entity_poly.pdbx_seq_one_letter_code
_entity_poly.pdbx_strand_id
1 'polypeptide(L)' 'MNIYTFDFDEIESQEDFYRDFSQTFGLAKDKVRDLDSLWDVLMNDVLPLPLEIEFVHL' A
#
# COMPACT_ATOMS: atom_id res chain seq x y z
N MET A 1 11.79 10.63 6.99
CA MET A 1 11.19 9.91 5.86
C MET A 1 11.13 8.46 6.28
N ASN A 2 9.92 7.90 6.39
CA ASN A 2 9.73 6.50 6.77
C ASN A 2 9.73 5.64 5.52
N ILE A 3 10.34 4.46 5.59
CA ILE A 3 10.33 3.45 4.52
C ILE A 3 9.29 2.40 4.87
N TYR A 4 8.42 2.08 3.93
CA TYR A 4 7.41 1.03 4.03
C TYR A 4 7.74 -0.04 2.98
N THR A 5 8.20 -1.20 3.45
CA THR A 5 8.63 -2.31 2.59
C THR A 5 7.49 -3.30 2.40
N PHE A 6 7.23 -3.68 1.15
CA PHE A 6 6.32 -4.76 0.76
C PHE A 6 7.13 -5.92 0.21
N ASP A 7 7.04 -7.07 0.87
CA ASP A 7 7.75 -8.30 0.50
C ASP A 7 6.87 -9.20 -0.35
N PHE A 8 7.25 -9.41 -1.60
CA PHE A 8 6.47 -10.19 -2.56
C PHE A 8 6.62 -11.71 -2.38
N ASP A 9 7.55 -12.19 -1.54
CA ASP A 9 7.55 -13.59 -1.11
C ASP A 9 6.36 -13.90 -0.17
N GLU A 10 5.82 -12.89 0.53
CA GLU A 10 4.67 -13.01 1.45
C GLU A 10 3.34 -12.57 0.79
N ILE A 11 3.39 -11.93 -0.38
CA ILE A 11 2.23 -11.40 -1.10
C ILE A 11 1.94 -12.29 -2.31
N GLU A 12 0.98 -13.19 -2.16
CA GLU A 12 0.64 -14.19 -3.19
C GLU A 12 -0.20 -13.63 -4.35
N SER A 13 -0.86 -12.47 -4.15
CA SER A 13 -1.73 -11.87 -5.15
C SER A 13 -1.82 -10.34 -5.06
N GLN A 14 -2.32 -9.72 -6.13
CA GLN A 14 -2.58 -8.28 -6.15
C GLN A 14 -3.65 -7.86 -5.13
N GLU A 15 -4.62 -8.73 -4.82
CA GLU A 15 -5.60 -8.47 -3.75
C GLU A 15 -4.94 -8.50 -2.36
N ASP A 16 -3.98 -9.41 -2.14
CA ASP A 16 -3.20 -9.46 -0.90
C ASP A 16 -2.37 -8.18 -0.73
N PHE A 17 -1.76 -7.69 -1.82
CA PHE A 17 -1.05 -6.40 -1.80
C PHE A 17 -1.94 -5.25 -1.34
N TYR A 18 -3.15 -5.11 -1.89
CA TYR A 18 -4.05 -4.01 -1.50
C TYR A 18 -4.51 -4.12 -0.05
N ARG A 19 -4.73 -5.34 0.43
CA ARG A 19 -5.07 -5.60 1.83
C ARG A 19 -3.92 -5.21 2.74
N ASP A 20 -2.71 -5.62 2.42
CA ASP A 20 -1.51 -5.34 3.22
C ASP A 20 -1.17 -3.86 3.19
N PHE A 21 -1.28 -3.21 2.04
CA PHE A 21 -1.16 -1.76 1.91
C PHE A 21 -2.15 -1.03 2.83
N SER A 22 -3.41 -1.45 2.81
CA SER A 22 -4.44 -0.88 3.68
C SER A 22 -4.12 -1.09 5.17
N GLN A 23 -3.60 -2.26 5.56
CA GLN A 23 -3.20 -2.52 6.94
C GLN A 23 -2.00 -1.68 7.37
N THR A 24 -0.95 -1.63 6.54
CA THR A 24 0.29 -0.89 6.79
C THR A 24 0.04 0.60 7.02
N PHE A 25 -0.89 1.19 6.26
CA PHE A 25 -1.24 2.61 6.38
C PHE A 25 -2.51 2.88 7.21
N GLY A 26 -3.06 1.87 7.89
CA GLY A 26 -4.24 2.03 8.76
C GLY A 26 -5.51 2.48 8.03
N LEU A 27 -5.64 2.12 6.76
CA LEU A 27 -6.79 2.44 5.93
C LEU A 27 -7.96 1.49 6.20
N ALA A 28 -9.18 1.95 5.93
CA ALA A 28 -10.33 1.06 5.94
C ALA A 28 -10.12 -0.08 4.93
N LYS A 29 -10.55 -1.30 5.26
CA LYS A 29 -10.38 -2.54 4.47
C LYS A 29 -10.81 -2.44 3.00
N ASP A 30 -11.66 -1.46 2.73
CA ASP A 30 -12.34 -1.21 1.48
C ASP A 30 -11.83 0.03 0.73
N LYS A 31 -10.80 0.68 1.27
CA LYS A 31 -10.29 1.96 0.75
C LYS A 31 -9.40 1.77 -0.47
N VAL A 32 -8.66 0.67 -0.53
CA VAL A 32 -7.81 0.28 -1.66
C VAL A 32 -8.21 -1.12 -2.10
N ARG A 33 -8.70 -1.26 -3.33
CA ARG A 33 -9.16 -2.54 -3.90
C ARG A 33 -8.73 -2.76 -5.34
N ASP A 34 -8.22 -1.71 -5.99
CA ASP A 34 -7.79 -1.68 -7.38
C ASP A 34 -6.75 -0.55 -7.56
N LEU A 35 -6.24 -0.41 -8.78
CA LEU A 35 -5.22 0.59 -9.09
C LEU A 35 -5.75 2.03 -8.99
N ASP A 36 -7.01 2.26 -9.33
CA ASP A 36 -7.62 3.60 -9.28
C ASP A 36 -7.77 4.07 -7.83
N SER A 37 -8.27 3.22 -6.95
CA SER A 37 -8.39 3.51 -5.52
C SER A 37 -7.04 3.63 -4.81
N LEU A 38 -6.03 2.87 -5.24
CA LEU A 38 -4.65 3.04 -4.77
C LEU A 38 -4.12 4.43 -5.16
N TRP A 39 -4.32 4.82 -6.42
CA TRP A 39 -3.91 6.13 -6.93
C TRP A 39 -4.59 7.28 -6.17
N ASP A 40 -5.88 7.15 -5.89
CA ASP A 40 -6.62 8.13 -5.09
C ASP A 40 -6.00 8.30 -3.69
N VAL A 41 -5.62 7.21 -3.02
CA VAL A 41 -5.00 7.28 -1.69
C VAL A 41 -3.62 7.96 -1.74
N LEU A 42 -2.83 7.70 -2.78
CA LEU A 42 -1.52 8.32 -2.97
C LEU A 42 -1.63 9.84 -3.20
N MET A 43 -2.68 10.30 -3.88
CA MET A 43 -2.82 11.70 -4.29
C MET A 43 -3.61 12.59 -3.32
N ASN A 44 -4.41 12.02 -2.41
CA ASN A 44 -5.33 12.78 -1.55
C ASN A 44 -4.81 13.03 -0.12
N ASP A 45 -3.48 13.14 0.08
CA ASP A 45 -2.84 13.40 1.39
C ASP A 45 -3.27 12.45 2.52
N VAL A 46 -3.69 11.22 2.17
CA VAL A 46 -4.11 10.20 3.14
C VAL A 46 -2.90 9.55 3.82
N LEU A 47 -1.77 9.51 3.11
CA LEU A 47 -0.55 8.85 3.57
C LEU A 47 0.34 9.82 4.37
N PRO A 48 1.16 9.30 5.30
CA PRO A 48 2.03 10.13 6.14
C PRO A 48 3.27 10.60 5.38
N LEU A 49 3.12 11.65 4.57
CA LEU A 49 4.21 12.26 3.82
C LEU A 49 5.21 12.99 4.74
N PRO A 50 6.53 12.99 4.43
CA PRO A 50 7.17 12.30 3.33
C PRO A 50 7.50 10.83 3.66
N LEU A 51 7.26 9.96 2.70
CA LEU A 51 7.47 8.51 2.82
C LEU A 51 8.14 7.94 1.56
N GLU A 52 8.69 6.75 1.73
CA GLU A 52 9.23 5.91 0.66
C GLU A 52 8.54 4.55 0.70
N ILE A 53 8.18 4.02 -0.47
CA ILE A 53 7.63 2.67 -0.61
C ILE A 53 8.67 1.84 -1.33
N GLU A 54 9.03 0.71 -0.73
CA GLU A 54 10.03 -0.21 -1.25
C GLU A 54 9.37 -1.56 -1.56
N PHE A 55 9.67 -2.13 -2.73
CA PHE A 55 9.24 -3.48 -3.09
C PHE A 55 10.47 -4.40 -3.10
N VAL A 56 10.39 -5.51 -2.37
CA VAL A 56 11.44 -6.54 -2.31
C VAL A 56 10.88 -7.89 -2.79
N HIS A 57 11.76 -8.74 -3.32
CA HIS A 57 11.43 -10.08 -3.84
C HIS A 57 10.36 -10.13 -4.94
N LEU A 58 10.38 -9.16 -5.87
CA LEU A 58 9.45 -9.07 -7.01
C LEU A 58 9.60 -10.21 -8.05
#